data_AF-A0A0T0PRU6-F1
#
_entry.id   AF-A0A0T0PRU6-F1
#
_cell.length_a   1.000
_cell.length_b   1.000
_cell.length_c   1.000
_cell.angle_alpha   90.00
_cell.angle_beta   90.00
_cell.angle_gamma   90.00
#
_symmetry.space_group_name_H-M   'P 1'
#
loop_
_entity.id
_entity.type
_entity.pdbx_description
1 polymer ?
#
loop_
_entity_poly.entity_id
_entity_poly.type
_entity_poly.pdbx_seq_one_letter_code
_entity_poly.pdbx_strand_id
1 'polypeptide(L)'
;MATIGRVMGWLGRKGLLYLALVGAILFYWSTRPSFESYGRLRDTAAGLQAGRADVAAAGTGAIDAANARVAAAGAMGAAALDARIAAATAERAPLQAACGGDLGALVLRGAGGVVENRRRCFQATMLTREIDTLRAIRGSVDARRPGETVDAAIARHRRVMARAAAIDRAARAKLAILDGDYVPDFLQRTDMAALRVLIASAGRYHTTARRNVEALTATQRGVAGATQAAGAAMTRARDAYAALTDERARALTDNRIEQARTWAEANEVPRAMRAAGIALLLILAMPLLIRLFCYYVLAPVAMRRAAIRLAVPGGAGVAIPPADRSATSVGVRLDEGWEVLVRQDYLQTTSHAGAKGTQWLLDWRHPFASVVTGLTFLTRIRGAGEVTTVSATRDPFAEVTVVDLPDGAACVLHPRALAAVAQPIGRALRVTSHWRLGSLNAWLTLQLRYLVFHGPARLVVKGGRGVRVERAERGRVFGQDQLVGFSADLAYSVTRTETFWPYLLGRESLLKDRVEAGGGVLIVEEAPFAGRRAGPARGIEGMIDAGLKMFGM
;
A
#
# COMPACT_ATOMS: atom_id res chain seq x y z
N MET A 1 -2.01 10.48 38.50
CA MET A 1 -3.00 10.13 37.45
C MET A 1 -2.84 10.94 36.14
N ALA A 2 -2.56 12.26 36.18
CA ALA A 2 -2.47 13.09 34.96
C ALA A 2 -1.32 12.76 33.97
N THR A 3 -0.30 12.02 34.41
CA THR A 3 0.80 11.53 33.57
C THR A 3 0.42 10.28 32.77
N ILE A 4 -0.33 9.36 33.38
CA ILE A 4 -0.78 8.11 32.75
C ILE A 4 -1.75 8.42 31.60
N GLY A 5 -2.72 9.32 31.80
CA GLY A 5 -3.67 9.72 30.75
C GLY A 5 -2.99 10.38 29.53
N ARG A 6 -1.92 11.14 29.75
CA ARG A 6 -1.13 11.75 28.66
C ARG A 6 -0.34 10.71 27.85
N VAL A 7 0.23 9.71 28.53
CA VAL A 7 0.95 8.61 27.88
C VAL A 7 -0.03 7.74 27.08
N MET A 8 -1.20 7.43 27.64
CA MET A 8 -2.22 6.61 26.99
C MET A 8 -2.84 7.32 25.77
N GLY A 9 -3.11 8.62 25.86
CA GLY A 9 -3.57 9.42 24.71
C GLY A 9 -2.51 9.66 23.63
N TRP A 10 -1.22 9.58 24.00
CA TRP A 10 -0.13 9.59 23.02
C TRP A 10 -0.02 8.23 22.31
N LEU A 11 -0.05 7.13 23.05
CA LEU A 11 -0.07 5.76 22.51
C LEU A 11 -1.27 5.53 21.60
N GLY A 12 -2.47 5.97 21.99
CA GLY A 12 -3.68 5.85 21.16
C GLY A 12 -3.56 6.55 19.81
N ARG A 13 -3.04 7.79 19.78
CA ARG A 13 -2.80 8.53 18.53
C ARG A 13 -1.74 7.86 17.65
N LYS A 14 -0.69 7.29 18.24
CA LYS A 14 0.34 6.56 17.49
C LYS A 14 -0.16 5.21 16.98
N GLY A 15 -1.00 4.53 17.75
CA GLY A 15 -1.71 3.32 17.33
C GLY A 15 -2.65 3.60 16.16
N LEU A 16 -3.42 4.69 16.20
CA LEU A 16 -4.30 5.08 15.09
C LEU A 16 -3.50 5.40 13.82
N LEU A 17 -2.38 6.11 13.94
CA LEU A 17 -1.49 6.41 12.81
C LEU A 17 -0.85 5.15 12.23
N TYR A 18 -0.48 4.18 13.08
CA TYR A 18 0.00 2.88 12.65
C TYR A 18 -1.06 2.12 11.85
N LEU A 19 -2.29 2.06 12.35
CA LEU A 19 -3.40 1.41 11.65
C LEU A 19 -3.70 2.08 10.31
N ALA A 20 -3.64 3.42 10.25
CA ALA A 20 -3.79 4.16 9.00
C ALA A 20 -2.68 3.84 7.98
N LEU A 21 -1.42 3.73 8.42
CA LEU A 21 -0.29 3.31 7.58
C LEU A 21 -0.45 1.89 7.04
N VAL A 22 -0.86 0.95 7.90
CA VAL A 22 -1.16 -0.43 7.48
C VAL A 22 -2.27 -0.44 6.43
N GLY A 23 -3.36 0.29 6.66
CA GLY A 23 -4.47 0.40 5.70
C GLY A 23 -4.04 0.97 4.35
N ALA A 24 -3.22 2.03 4.34
CA ALA A 24 -2.72 2.64 3.11
C ALA A 24 -1.79 1.70 2.30
N ILE A 25 -0.90 0.96 2.98
CA ILE A 25 0.01 0.00 2.32
C ILE A 25 -0.78 -1.18 1.75
N LEU A 26 -1.77 -1.69 2.49
CA LEU A 26 -2.65 -2.75 2.01
C LEU A 26 -3.48 -2.32 0.81
N PHE A 27 -4.03 -1.09 0.82
CA PHE A 27 -4.75 -0.54 -0.32
C PHE A 27 -3.85 -0.40 -1.56
N TYR A 28 -2.62 0.06 -1.39
CA TYR A 28 -1.66 0.12 -2.49
C TYR A 28 -1.35 -1.28 -3.06
N TRP A 29 -1.20 -2.30 -2.22
CA TRP A 29 -0.97 -3.67 -2.69
C TRP A 29 -2.21 -4.36 -3.24
N SER A 30 -3.42 -3.99 -2.79
CA SER A 30 -4.66 -4.51 -3.35
C SER A 30 -4.92 -4.08 -4.79
N THR A 31 -4.28 -2.99 -5.23
CA THR A 31 -4.35 -2.54 -6.63
C THR A 31 -3.37 -3.26 -7.57
N ARG A 32 -2.53 -4.19 -7.07
CA ARG A 32 -1.65 -5.02 -7.93
C ARG A 32 -2.31 -6.32 -8.41
N PRO A 33 -1.95 -6.83 -9.60
CA PRO A 33 -2.64 -7.93 -10.30
C PRO A 33 -2.56 -9.33 -9.65
N SER A 34 -1.89 -9.48 -8.51
CA SER A 34 -1.78 -10.77 -7.79
C SER A 34 -3.13 -11.31 -7.27
N PHE A 35 -4.15 -10.45 -7.15
CA PHE A 35 -5.53 -10.82 -6.80
C PHE A 35 -6.25 -11.67 -7.85
N GLU A 36 -5.77 -11.68 -9.10
CA GLU A 36 -6.39 -12.49 -10.16
C GLU A 36 -6.33 -14.00 -9.86
N SER A 37 -5.38 -14.46 -9.06
CA SER A 37 -5.20 -15.89 -8.75
C SER A 37 -6.29 -16.48 -7.86
N TYR A 38 -6.71 -15.76 -6.79
CA TYR A 38 -7.77 -16.21 -5.89
C TYR A 38 -9.16 -15.99 -6.49
N GLY A 39 -9.35 -14.88 -7.23
CA GLY A 39 -10.57 -14.64 -8.00
C GLY A 39 -10.83 -15.77 -8.99
N ARG A 40 -9.83 -16.13 -9.81
CA ARG A 40 -9.93 -17.26 -10.74
C ARG A 40 -10.24 -18.58 -10.05
N LEU A 41 -9.69 -18.85 -8.86
CA LEU A 41 -9.96 -20.10 -8.14
C LEU A 41 -11.42 -20.17 -7.67
N ARG A 42 -11.95 -19.05 -7.14
CA ARG A 42 -13.35 -18.91 -6.72
C ARG A 42 -14.31 -19.04 -7.90
N ASP A 43 -14.02 -18.35 -8.99
CA ASP A 43 -14.85 -18.37 -10.21
C ASP A 43 -14.86 -19.76 -10.84
N THR A 44 -13.73 -20.47 -10.81
CA THR A 44 -13.63 -21.85 -11.29
C THR A 44 -14.45 -22.81 -10.43
N ALA A 45 -14.38 -22.69 -9.10
CA ALA A 45 -15.17 -23.54 -8.20
C ALA A 45 -16.68 -23.28 -8.36
N ALA A 46 -17.09 -22.01 -8.42
CA ALA A 46 -18.48 -21.63 -8.65
C ALA A 46 -18.99 -22.14 -10.02
N GLY A 47 -18.17 -22.02 -11.07
CA GLY A 47 -18.51 -22.51 -12.40
C GLY A 47 -18.69 -24.04 -12.46
N LEU A 48 -17.82 -24.80 -11.79
CA LEU A 48 -17.94 -26.27 -11.73
C LEU A 48 -19.16 -26.71 -10.92
N GLN A 49 -19.50 -25.97 -9.85
CA GLN A 49 -20.67 -26.26 -9.02
C GLN A 49 -21.98 -25.96 -9.76
N ALA A 50 -22.03 -24.84 -10.51
CA ALA A 50 -23.15 -24.52 -11.38
C ALA A 50 -23.34 -25.57 -12.50
N GLY A 51 -22.23 -26.02 -13.11
CA GLY A 51 -22.25 -27.05 -14.16
C GLY A 51 -22.69 -28.45 -13.73
N ARG A 52 -22.81 -28.73 -12.42
CA ARG A 52 -23.22 -30.04 -11.91
C ARG A 52 -24.63 -30.42 -12.35
N ALA A 53 -25.55 -29.46 -12.40
CA ALA A 53 -26.90 -29.67 -12.90
C ALA A 53 -26.90 -29.95 -14.42
N ASP A 54 -26.11 -29.20 -15.17
CA ASP A 54 -25.99 -29.34 -16.63
C ASP A 54 -25.43 -30.70 -17.04
N VAL A 55 -24.37 -31.16 -16.36
CA VAL A 55 -23.76 -32.48 -16.59
C VAL A 55 -24.75 -33.60 -16.27
N ALA A 56 -25.54 -33.45 -15.20
CA ALA A 56 -26.58 -34.42 -14.84
C ALA A 56 -27.72 -34.46 -15.87
N ALA A 57 -28.23 -33.31 -16.29
CA ALA A 57 -29.29 -33.19 -17.28
C ALA A 57 -28.86 -33.71 -18.67
N ALA A 58 -27.61 -33.45 -19.07
CA ALA A 58 -27.04 -34.01 -20.29
C ALA A 58 -26.96 -35.54 -20.23
N GLY A 59 -26.64 -36.10 -19.06
CA GLY A 59 -26.62 -37.55 -18.83
C GLY A 59 -28.01 -38.17 -19.00
N THR A 60 -29.04 -37.61 -18.36
CA THR A 60 -30.42 -38.13 -18.46
C THR A 60 -30.97 -38.03 -19.89
N GLY A 61 -30.79 -36.88 -20.55
CA GLY A 61 -31.24 -36.71 -21.94
C GLY A 61 -30.55 -37.69 -22.91
N ALA A 62 -29.28 -38.02 -22.68
CA ALA A 62 -28.56 -39.01 -23.49
C ALA A 62 -29.07 -40.44 -23.26
N ILE A 63 -29.48 -40.78 -22.02
CA ILE A 63 -30.11 -42.07 -21.71
C ILE A 63 -31.45 -42.22 -22.43
N ASP A 64 -32.29 -41.19 -22.36
CA ASP A 64 -33.63 -41.22 -22.96
C ASP A 64 -33.55 -41.34 -24.49
N ALA A 65 -32.65 -40.59 -25.11
CA ALA A 65 -32.39 -40.69 -26.55
C ALA A 65 -31.88 -42.09 -26.95
N ALA A 66 -30.97 -42.67 -26.17
CA ALA A 66 -30.47 -44.03 -26.43
C ALA A 66 -31.57 -45.07 -26.28
N ASN A 67 -32.42 -44.96 -25.24
CA ASN A 67 -33.54 -45.88 -25.02
C ASN A 67 -34.56 -45.81 -26.17
N ALA A 68 -34.89 -44.60 -26.65
CA ALA A 68 -35.80 -44.42 -27.77
C ALA A 68 -35.27 -45.06 -29.07
N ARG A 69 -33.97 -44.90 -29.35
CA ARG A 69 -33.33 -45.51 -30.54
C ARG A 69 -33.25 -47.03 -30.46
N VAL A 70 -32.93 -47.57 -29.27
CA VAL A 70 -32.92 -49.02 -29.04
C VAL A 70 -34.32 -49.61 -29.18
N ALA A 71 -35.36 -48.92 -28.69
CA ALA A 71 -36.75 -49.35 -28.87
C ALA A 71 -37.13 -49.39 -30.36
N ALA A 72 -36.76 -48.37 -31.14
CA ALA A 72 -36.99 -48.33 -32.59
C ALA A 72 -36.25 -49.46 -33.34
N ALA A 73 -35.05 -49.82 -32.89
CA ALA A 73 -34.26 -50.90 -33.49
C ALA A 73 -34.94 -52.27 -33.41
N GLY A 74 -35.87 -52.47 -32.47
CA GLY A 74 -36.66 -53.69 -32.37
C GLY A 74 -37.49 -53.98 -33.62
N ALA A 75 -37.89 -52.97 -34.39
CA ALA A 75 -38.69 -53.13 -35.61
C ALA A 75 -37.86 -53.12 -36.91
N MET A 76 -36.54 -52.88 -36.82
CA MET A 76 -35.68 -52.71 -37.99
C MET A 76 -35.28 -54.06 -38.61
N GLY A 77 -35.20 -54.10 -39.94
CA GLY A 77 -34.59 -55.21 -40.67
C GLY A 77 -33.06 -55.17 -40.66
N ALA A 78 -32.42 -56.25 -41.12
CA ALA A 78 -30.96 -56.42 -41.11
C ALA A 78 -30.19 -55.24 -41.74
N ALA A 79 -30.56 -54.83 -42.96
CA ALA A 79 -29.89 -53.74 -43.66
C ALA A 79 -30.03 -52.38 -42.94
N ALA A 80 -31.19 -52.12 -42.32
CA ALA A 80 -31.42 -50.89 -41.56
C ALA A 80 -30.62 -50.87 -40.24
N LEU A 81 -30.48 -52.03 -39.58
CA LEU A 81 -29.61 -52.19 -38.42
C LEU A 81 -28.14 -51.96 -38.79
N ASP A 82 -27.67 -52.54 -39.88
CA ASP A 82 -26.28 -52.38 -40.35
C ASP A 82 -25.98 -50.90 -40.70
N ALA A 83 -26.90 -50.23 -41.38
CA ALA A 83 -26.80 -48.80 -41.66
C ALA A 83 -26.77 -47.95 -40.38
N ARG A 84 -27.60 -48.26 -39.36
CA ARG A 84 -27.60 -47.53 -38.09
C ARG A 84 -26.32 -47.78 -37.29
N ILE A 85 -25.81 -49.00 -37.27
CA ILE A 85 -24.53 -49.33 -36.62
C ILE A 85 -23.40 -48.50 -37.24
N ALA A 86 -23.34 -48.41 -38.57
CA ALA A 86 -22.34 -47.59 -39.27
C ALA A 86 -22.48 -46.10 -38.91
N ALA A 87 -23.70 -45.56 -38.95
CA ALA A 87 -23.98 -44.17 -38.59
C ALA A 87 -23.59 -43.85 -37.13
N ALA A 88 -24.02 -44.68 -36.17
CA ALA A 88 -23.69 -44.50 -34.76
C ALA A 88 -22.17 -44.62 -34.50
N THR A 89 -21.48 -45.48 -35.24
CA THR A 89 -20.01 -45.61 -35.16
C THR A 89 -19.32 -44.35 -35.68
N ALA A 90 -19.79 -43.78 -36.79
CA ALA A 90 -19.28 -42.52 -37.34
C ALA A 90 -19.55 -41.33 -36.40
N GLU A 91 -20.74 -41.25 -35.79
CA GLU A 91 -21.09 -40.22 -34.79
C GLU A 91 -20.22 -40.33 -33.53
N ARG A 92 -19.87 -41.56 -33.09
CA ARG A 92 -19.08 -41.78 -31.88
C ARG A 92 -17.62 -41.35 -32.03
N ALA A 93 -17.01 -41.60 -33.18
CA ALA A 93 -15.58 -41.40 -33.39
C ALA A 93 -15.06 -39.99 -33.00
N PRO A 94 -15.66 -38.87 -33.46
CA PRO A 94 -15.19 -37.54 -33.08
C PRO A 94 -15.44 -37.22 -31.59
N LEU A 95 -16.54 -37.69 -31.02
CA LEU A 95 -16.87 -37.47 -29.61
C LEU A 95 -15.90 -38.21 -28.68
N GLN A 96 -15.49 -39.43 -29.07
CA GLN A 96 -14.54 -40.22 -28.31
C GLN A 96 -13.11 -39.67 -28.42
N ALA A 97 -12.71 -39.18 -29.58
CA ALA A 97 -11.41 -38.51 -29.77
C ALA A 97 -11.31 -37.19 -28.98
N ALA A 98 -12.43 -36.46 -28.86
CA ALA A 98 -12.51 -35.21 -28.10
C ALA A 98 -12.68 -35.42 -26.58
N CYS A 99 -13.01 -36.65 -26.14
CA CYS A 99 -13.14 -36.99 -24.73
C CYS A 99 -11.75 -37.11 -24.10
N GLY A 100 -11.32 -36.04 -23.42
CA GLY A 100 -10.01 -35.95 -22.78
C GLY A 100 -10.09 -35.95 -21.25
N GLY A 101 -8.93 -35.77 -20.60
CA GLY A 101 -8.87 -35.58 -19.15
C GLY A 101 -9.40 -34.21 -18.72
N ASP A 102 -10.18 -34.17 -17.63
CA ASP A 102 -10.77 -32.94 -17.11
C ASP A 102 -9.72 -31.89 -16.73
N LEU A 103 -8.52 -32.32 -16.35
CA LEU A 103 -7.43 -31.44 -15.94
C LEU A 103 -6.93 -30.56 -17.09
N GLY A 104 -6.81 -31.12 -18.30
CA GLY A 104 -6.45 -30.35 -19.51
C GLY A 104 -7.56 -29.39 -19.94
N ALA A 105 -8.82 -29.82 -19.83
CA ALA A 105 -9.98 -28.97 -20.12
C ALA A 105 -10.08 -27.80 -19.13
N LEU A 106 -9.80 -28.04 -17.85
CA LEU A 106 -9.80 -27.04 -16.79
C LEU A 106 -8.70 -25.99 -17.00
N VAL A 107 -7.49 -26.41 -17.36
CA VAL A 107 -6.34 -25.52 -17.57
C VAL A 107 -6.54 -24.62 -18.79
N LEU A 108 -7.02 -25.18 -19.90
CA LEU A 108 -7.12 -24.45 -21.17
C LEU A 108 -8.40 -23.64 -21.31
N ARG A 109 -9.51 -24.11 -20.74
CA ARG A 109 -10.87 -23.58 -21.00
C ARG A 109 -11.69 -23.36 -19.73
N GLY A 110 -11.08 -23.50 -18.54
CA GLY A 110 -11.75 -23.27 -17.26
C GLY A 110 -12.88 -24.26 -16.97
N ALA A 111 -13.75 -23.89 -16.02
CA ALA A 111 -14.86 -24.73 -15.57
C ALA A 111 -15.83 -25.14 -16.70
N GLY A 112 -16.14 -24.20 -17.61
CA GLY A 112 -17.00 -24.48 -18.77
C GLY A 112 -16.40 -25.52 -19.72
N GLY A 113 -15.06 -25.53 -19.87
CA GLY A 113 -14.35 -26.55 -20.64
C GLY A 113 -14.54 -27.96 -20.09
N VAL A 114 -14.58 -28.13 -18.76
CA VAL A 114 -14.78 -29.43 -18.10
C VAL A 114 -16.21 -29.92 -18.30
N VAL A 115 -17.20 -29.05 -18.13
CA VAL A 115 -18.63 -29.38 -18.33
C VAL A 115 -18.86 -29.88 -19.77
N GLU A 116 -18.34 -29.16 -20.75
CA GLU A 116 -18.47 -29.52 -22.17
C GLU A 116 -17.71 -30.83 -22.51
N ASN A 117 -16.52 -31.03 -21.94
CA ASN A 117 -15.78 -32.29 -22.09
C ASN A 117 -16.60 -33.48 -21.58
N ARG A 118 -17.20 -33.36 -20.38
CA ARG A 118 -18.01 -34.42 -19.78
C ARG A 118 -19.29 -34.70 -20.55
N ARG A 119 -19.94 -33.67 -21.10
CA ARG A 119 -21.10 -33.84 -21.98
C ARG A 119 -20.77 -34.71 -23.20
N ARG A 120 -19.64 -34.45 -23.87
CA ARG A 120 -19.18 -35.23 -25.03
C ARG A 120 -18.84 -36.67 -24.65
N CYS A 121 -18.14 -36.89 -23.54
CA CYS A 121 -17.81 -38.22 -23.04
C CYS A 121 -19.08 -39.05 -22.74
N PHE A 122 -20.12 -38.44 -22.18
CA PHE A 122 -21.40 -39.11 -21.94
C PHE A 122 -22.11 -39.50 -23.24
N GLN A 123 -22.13 -38.60 -24.22
CA GLN A 123 -22.69 -38.91 -25.54
C GLN A 123 -21.94 -40.06 -26.23
N ALA A 124 -20.60 -40.07 -26.18
CA ALA A 124 -19.80 -41.17 -26.72
C ALA A 124 -20.08 -42.52 -26.01
N THR A 125 -20.30 -42.48 -24.69
CA THR A 125 -20.66 -43.67 -23.91
C THR A 125 -22.05 -44.21 -24.30
N MET A 126 -23.03 -43.32 -24.50
CA MET A 126 -24.37 -43.72 -24.96
C MET A 126 -24.38 -44.26 -26.38
N LEU A 127 -23.58 -43.69 -27.29
CA LEU A 127 -23.40 -44.25 -28.62
C LEU A 127 -22.73 -45.63 -28.59
N THR A 128 -21.81 -45.87 -27.65
CA THR A 128 -21.23 -47.21 -27.45
C THR A 128 -22.28 -48.22 -27.00
N ARG A 129 -23.11 -47.85 -26.01
CA ARG A 129 -24.27 -48.67 -25.59
C ARG A 129 -25.19 -48.98 -26.77
N GLU A 130 -25.50 -47.97 -27.57
CA GLU A 130 -26.38 -48.10 -28.73
C GLU A 130 -25.77 -49.09 -29.74
N ILE A 131 -24.51 -48.90 -30.14
CA ILE A 131 -23.79 -49.79 -31.07
C ILE A 131 -23.79 -51.25 -30.57
N ASP A 132 -23.45 -51.48 -29.31
CA ASP A 132 -23.37 -52.83 -28.75
C ASP A 132 -24.75 -53.49 -28.67
N THR A 133 -25.78 -52.71 -28.34
CA THR A 133 -27.18 -53.17 -28.34
C THR A 133 -27.66 -53.51 -29.75
N LEU A 134 -27.36 -52.65 -30.73
CA LEU A 134 -27.71 -52.89 -32.13
C LEU A 134 -27.00 -54.12 -32.70
N ARG A 135 -25.72 -54.33 -32.37
CA ARG A 135 -24.97 -55.54 -32.74
C ARG A 135 -25.58 -56.80 -32.13
N ALA A 136 -25.99 -56.75 -30.87
CA ALA A 136 -26.70 -57.85 -30.23
C ALA A 136 -28.01 -58.17 -30.95
N ILE A 137 -28.83 -57.15 -31.24
CA ILE A 137 -30.11 -57.32 -31.97
C ILE A 137 -29.87 -57.87 -33.38
N ARG A 138 -28.85 -57.37 -34.08
CA ARG A 138 -28.48 -57.80 -35.43
C ARG A 138 -28.16 -59.30 -35.50
N GLY A 139 -27.56 -59.85 -34.45
CA GLY A 139 -27.21 -61.28 -34.36
C GLY A 139 -28.40 -62.23 -34.24
N SER A 140 -29.61 -61.74 -33.96
CA SER A 140 -30.84 -62.54 -33.88
C SER A 140 -31.97 -62.08 -34.80
N VAL A 141 -31.70 -61.14 -35.72
CA VAL A 141 -32.73 -60.55 -36.57
C VAL A 141 -33.44 -61.59 -37.43
N ASP A 142 -32.70 -62.56 -37.98
CA ASP A 142 -33.26 -63.63 -38.83
C ASP A 142 -34.08 -64.66 -38.04
N ALA A 143 -33.88 -64.72 -36.72
CA ALA A 143 -34.65 -65.60 -35.83
C ALA A 143 -36.01 -64.99 -35.42
N ARG A 144 -36.31 -63.75 -35.81
CA ARG A 144 -37.48 -62.97 -35.37
C ARG A 144 -38.41 -62.64 -36.53
N ARG A 145 -39.69 -62.45 -36.23
CA ARG A 145 -40.63 -61.78 -37.15
C ARG A 145 -40.55 -60.26 -36.97
N PRO A 146 -40.85 -59.47 -38.01
CA PRO A 146 -40.98 -58.02 -37.87
C PRO A 146 -41.93 -57.65 -36.74
N GLY A 147 -41.50 -56.74 -35.84
CA GLY A 147 -42.28 -56.30 -34.68
C GLY A 147 -42.38 -57.28 -33.50
N GLU A 148 -41.82 -58.49 -33.61
CA GLU A 148 -41.85 -59.48 -32.53
C GLU A 148 -40.75 -59.21 -31.50
N THR A 149 -41.11 -59.17 -30.21
CA THR A 149 -40.13 -59.02 -29.12
C THR A 149 -39.23 -60.26 -29.00
N VAL A 150 -38.04 -60.10 -28.40
CA VAL A 150 -37.09 -61.21 -28.21
C VAL A 150 -37.72 -62.33 -27.37
N ASP A 151 -38.46 -61.99 -26.31
CA ASP A 151 -39.16 -62.96 -25.46
C ASP A 151 -40.25 -63.73 -26.21
N ALA A 152 -41.04 -63.04 -27.03
CA ALA A 152 -42.07 -63.68 -27.85
C ALA A 152 -41.44 -64.65 -28.88
N ALA A 153 -40.33 -64.26 -29.50
CA ALA A 153 -39.58 -65.11 -30.42
C ALA A 153 -38.99 -66.36 -29.73
N ILE A 154 -38.44 -66.21 -28.53
CA ILE A 154 -37.95 -67.34 -27.70
C ILE A 154 -39.11 -68.29 -27.39
N ALA A 155 -40.25 -67.76 -26.92
CA ALA A 155 -41.42 -68.58 -26.61
C ALA A 155 -41.94 -69.34 -27.84
N ARG A 156 -41.95 -68.69 -29.02
CA ARG A 156 -42.32 -69.34 -30.28
C ARG A 156 -41.38 -70.48 -30.63
N HIS A 157 -40.07 -70.26 -30.64
CA HIS A 157 -39.11 -71.31 -30.99
C HIS A 157 -39.10 -72.46 -29.98
N ARG A 158 -39.32 -72.19 -28.68
CA ARG A 158 -39.55 -73.25 -27.67
C ARG A 158 -40.78 -74.10 -27.97
N ARG A 159 -41.89 -73.49 -28.43
CA ARG A 159 -43.07 -74.25 -28.90
C ARG A 159 -42.76 -75.10 -30.13
N VAL A 160 -41.97 -74.59 -31.08
CA VAL A 160 -41.51 -75.34 -32.26
C VAL A 160 -40.67 -76.55 -31.84
N MET A 161 -39.73 -76.36 -30.91
CA MET A 161 -38.91 -77.46 -30.37
C MET A 161 -39.76 -78.54 -29.70
N ALA A 162 -40.72 -78.13 -28.85
CA ALA A 162 -41.61 -79.07 -28.17
C ALA A 162 -42.46 -79.89 -29.16
N ARG A 163 -43.00 -79.24 -30.20
CA ARG A 163 -43.76 -79.92 -31.25
C ARG A 163 -42.89 -80.86 -32.08
N ALA A 164 -41.70 -80.44 -32.49
CA ALA A 164 -40.76 -81.27 -33.23
C ALA A 164 -40.35 -82.51 -32.42
N ALA A 165 -40.07 -82.34 -31.12
CA ALA A 165 -39.75 -83.46 -30.22
C ALA A 165 -40.93 -84.44 -30.05
N ALA A 166 -42.17 -83.94 -29.99
CA ALA A 166 -43.35 -84.80 -29.93
C ALA A 166 -43.54 -85.62 -31.23
N ILE A 167 -43.35 -84.98 -32.39
CA ILE A 167 -43.41 -85.65 -33.71
C ILE A 167 -42.31 -86.71 -33.83
N ASP A 168 -41.06 -86.39 -33.45
CA ASP A 168 -39.94 -87.32 -33.48
C ASP A 168 -40.21 -88.54 -32.59
N ARG A 169 -40.66 -88.34 -31.34
CA ARG A 169 -41.02 -89.45 -30.44
C ARG A 169 -42.14 -90.33 -30.99
N ALA A 170 -43.21 -89.74 -31.50
CA ALA A 170 -44.33 -90.49 -32.08
C ALA A 170 -43.92 -91.27 -33.33
N ALA A 171 -43.13 -90.65 -34.21
CA ALA A 171 -42.64 -91.29 -35.44
C ALA A 171 -41.66 -92.43 -35.14
N ARG A 172 -40.77 -92.28 -34.15
CA ARG A 172 -39.88 -93.36 -33.69
C ARG A 172 -40.63 -94.50 -33.05
N ALA A 173 -41.63 -94.22 -32.22
CA ALA A 173 -42.48 -95.26 -31.62
C ALA A 173 -43.21 -96.06 -32.71
N LYS A 174 -43.79 -95.39 -33.72
CA LYS A 174 -44.44 -96.05 -34.85
C LYS A 174 -43.45 -96.84 -35.71
N LEU A 175 -42.25 -96.31 -35.94
CA LEU A 175 -41.20 -97.00 -36.67
C LEU A 175 -40.74 -98.26 -35.95
N ALA A 176 -40.57 -98.21 -34.62
CA ALA A 176 -40.18 -99.36 -33.81
C ALA A 176 -41.23 -100.49 -33.82
N ILE A 177 -42.52 -100.14 -33.89
CA ILE A 177 -43.60 -101.12 -34.07
C ILE A 177 -43.48 -101.81 -35.43
N LEU A 178 -43.25 -101.05 -36.50
CA LEU A 178 -43.16 -101.59 -37.87
C LEU A 178 -41.86 -102.39 -38.12
N ASP A 179 -40.78 -102.09 -37.39
CA ASP A 179 -39.48 -102.78 -37.52
C ASP A 179 -39.46 -104.14 -36.80
N GLY A 180 -40.45 -104.42 -35.94
CA GLY A 180 -40.59 -105.69 -35.21
C GLY A 180 -41.18 -106.85 -36.03
N ASP A 181 -41.68 -106.59 -37.24
CA ASP A 181 -42.22 -107.62 -38.15
C ASP A 181 -41.10 -108.23 -39.03
N TYR A 182 -41.01 -109.57 -39.08
CA TYR A 182 -39.85 -110.29 -39.63
C TYR A 182 -39.67 -110.15 -41.17
N VAL A 183 -40.71 -109.80 -41.93
CA VAL A 183 -40.64 -109.54 -43.38
C VAL A 183 -41.59 -108.41 -43.78
N PRO A 184 -41.12 -107.15 -43.90
CA PRO A 184 -41.99 -106.03 -44.20
C PRO A 184 -42.48 -106.05 -45.65
N ASP A 185 -43.80 -105.98 -45.84
CA ASP A 185 -44.47 -105.86 -47.14
C ASP A 185 -44.19 -104.49 -47.81
N PHE A 186 -44.43 -104.37 -49.11
CA PHE A 186 -44.16 -103.18 -49.92
C PHE A 186 -44.75 -101.90 -49.30
N LEU A 187 -46.00 -101.96 -48.80
CA LEU A 187 -46.66 -100.83 -48.14
C LEU A 187 -45.98 -100.43 -46.82
N GLN A 188 -45.49 -101.41 -46.05
CA GLN A 188 -44.75 -101.13 -44.81
C GLN A 188 -43.40 -100.46 -45.11
N ARG A 189 -42.73 -100.82 -46.21
CA ARG A 189 -41.47 -100.17 -46.64
C ARG A 189 -41.66 -98.69 -47.00
N THR A 190 -42.74 -98.36 -47.70
CA THR A 190 -43.07 -96.96 -48.03
C THR A 190 -43.39 -96.14 -46.77
N ASP A 191 -44.12 -96.72 -45.82
CA ASP A 191 -44.45 -96.07 -44.54
C ASP A 191 -43.20 -95.85 -43.68
N MET A 192 -42.29 -96.83 -43.59
CA MET A 192 -41.02 -96.68 -42.90
C MET A 192 -40.14 -95.58 -43.52
N ALA A 193 -40.09 -95.49 -44.85
CA ALA A 193 -39.36 -94.43 -45.54
C ALA A 193 -39.95 -93.04 -45.22
N ALA A 194 -41.28 -92.91 -45.23
CA ALA A 194 -41.96 -91.68 -44.85
C ALA A 194 -41.68 -91.28 -43.39
N LEU A 195 -41.71 -92.24 -42.46
CA LEU A 195 -41.38 -91.99 -41.04
C LEU A 195 -39.92 -91.57 -40.83
N ARG A 196 -38.97 -92.15 -41.56
CA ARG A 196 -37.56 -91.75 -41.52
C ARG A 196 -37.36 -90.32 -42.02
N VAL A 197 -38.04 -89.94 -43.10
CA VAL A 197 -38.04 -88.55 -43.61
C VAL A 197 -38.66 -87.60 -42.58
N LEU A 198 -39.76 -88.00 -41.94
CA LEU A 198 -40.41 -87.22 -40.88
C LEU A 198 -39.49 -87.00 -39.68
N ILE A 199 -38.82 -88.06 -39.19
CA ILE A 199 -37.81 -87.99 -38.12
C ILE A 199 -36.68 -87.02 -38.49
N ALA A 200 -36.13 -87.14 -39.70
CA ALA A 200 -35.04 -86.28 -40.16
C ALA A 200 -35.47 -84.81 -40.26
N SER A 201 -36.69 -84.53 -40.76
CA SER A 201 -37.24 -83.18 -40.82
C SER A 201 -37.53 -82.59 -39.43
N ALA A 202 -38.09 -83.38 -38.50
CA ALA A 202 -38.29 -82.99 -37.11
C ALA A 202 -36.96 -82.65 -36.41
N GLY A 203 -35.90 -83.44 -36.66
CA GLY A 203 -34.55 -83.16 -36.19
C GLY A 203 -33.98 -81.84 -36.73
N ARG A 204 -34.19 -81.53 -38.02
CA ARG A 204 -33.82 -80.23 -38.61
C ARG A 204 -34.58 -79.07 -37.97
N TYR A 205 -35.89 -79.18 -37.78
CA TYR A 205 -36.67 -78.14 -37.10
C TYR A 205 -36.22 -77.92 -35.67
N HIS A 206 -35.95 -78.99 -34.92
CA HIS A 206 -35.49 -78.91 -33.54
C HIS A 206 -34.12 -78.22 -33.44
N THR A 207 -33.15 -78.62 -34.29
CA THR A 207 -31.81 -78.02 -34.30
C THR A 207 -31.81 -76.55 -34.72
N THR A 208 -32.57 -76.18 -35.75
CA THR A 208 -32.72 -74.77 -36.18
C THR A 208 -33.39 -73.92 -35.10
N ALA A 209 -34.49 -74.41 -34.51
CA ALA A 209 -35.19 -73.69 -33.43
C ALA A 209 -34.28 -73.53 -32.20
N ARG A 210 -33.47 -74.53 -31.85
CA ARG A 210 -32.48 -74.44 -30.77
C ARG A 210 -31.44 -73.35 -31.05
N ARG A 211 -30.82 -73.34 -32.23
CA ARG A 211 -29.84 -72.29 -32.61
C ARG A 211 -30.46 -70.88 -32.52
N ASN A 212 -31.72 -70.75 -32.95
CA ASN A 212 -32.45 -69.49 -32.86
C ASN A 212 -32.69 -69.06 -31.40
N VAL A 213 -33.07 -69.98 -30.51
CA VAL A 213 -33.21 -69.69 -29.07
C VAL A 213 -31.86 -69.30 -28.46
N GLU A 214 -30.77 -69.97 -28.82
CA GLU A 214 -29.42 -69.64 -28.34
C GLU A 214 -29.01 -68.22 -28.79
N ALA A 215 -29.23 -67.86 -30.07
CA ALA A 215 -28.95 -66.53 -30.60
C ALA A 215 -29.81 -65.42 -29.94
N LEU A 216 -31.11 -65.69 -29.71
CA LEU A 216 -32.01 -64.77 -29.02
C LEU A 216 -31.62 -64.59 -27.54
N THR A 217 -31.21 -65.68 -26.87
CA THR A 217 -30.73 -65.61 -25.49
C THR A 217 -29.42 -64.83 -25.40
N ALA A 218 -28.50 -65.04 -26.35
CA ALA A 218 -27.28 -64.24 -26.46
C ALA A 218 -27.58 -62.76 -26.68
N THR A 219 -28.62 -62.45 -27.46
CA THR A 219 -29.11 -61.07 -27.66
C THR A 219 -29.57 -60.46 -26.34
N GLN A 220 -30.40 -61.16 -25.55
CA GLN A 220 -30.84 -60.65 -24.24
C GLN A 220 -29.67 -60.33 -23.31
N ARG A 221 -28.70 -61.25 -23.22
CA ARG A 221 -27.48 -61.03 -22.42
C ARG A 221 -26.64 -59.88 -22.94
N GLY A 222 -26.51 -59.74 -24.26
CA GLY A 222 -25.78 -58.64 -24.90
C GLY A 222 -26.41 -57.27 -24.61
N VAL A 223 -27.73 -57.16 -24.75
CA VAL A 223 -28.50 -55.93 -24.45
C VAL A 223 -28.39 -55.56 -22.95
N ALA A 224 -28.53 -56.56 -22.06
CA ALA A 224 -28.39 -56.36 -20.62
C ALA A 224 -26.97 -55.93 -20.23
N GLY A 225 -25.96 -56.60 -20.78
CA GLY A 225 -24.54 -56.29 -20.56
C GLY A 225 -24.17 -54.89 -21.05
N ALA A 226 -24.61 -54.50 -22.25
CA ALA A 226 -24.41 -53.16 -22.79
C ALA A 226 -25.06 -52.07 -21.90
N THR A 227 -26.26 -52.33 -21.38
CA THR A 227 -26.96 -51.41 -20.47
C THR A 227 -26.25 -51.29 -19.12
N GLN A 228 -25.80 -52.40 -18.55
CA GLN A 228 -25.06 -52.40 -17.28
C GLN A 228 -23.70 -51.70 -17.41
N ALA A 229 -22.95 -52.00 -18.47
CA ALA A 229 -21.64 -51.39 -18.72
C ALA A 229 -21.75 -49.86 -18.91
N ALA A 230 -22.77 -49.42 -19.63
CA ALA A 230 -23.06 -48.00 -19.83
C ALA A 230 -23.46 -47.30 -18.52
N GLY A 231 -24.32 -47.93 -17.70
CA GLY A 231 -24.68 -47.42 -16.39
C GLY A 231 -23.46 -47.29 -15.46
N ALA A 232 -22.62 -48.32 -15.39
CA ALA A 232 -21.40 -48.29 -14.58
C ALA A 232 -20.37 -47.25 -15.07
N ALA A 233 -20.26 -47.03 -16.38
CA ALA A 233 -19.42 -45.96 -16.94
C ALA A 233 -19.95 -44.56 -16.58
N MET A 234 -21.27 -44.36 -16.64
CA MET A 234 -21.91 -43.10 -16.26
C MET A 234 -21.75 -42.78 -14.78
N THR A 235 -21.99 -43.75 -13.90
CA THR A 235 -21.81 -43.58 -12.45
C THR A 235 -20.37 -43.17 -12.12
N ARG A 236 -19.38 -43.91 -12.63
CA ARG A 236 -17.96 -43.58 -12.43
C ARG A 236 -17.61 -42.18 -12.90
N ALA A 237 -18.13 -41.76 -14.05
CA ALA A 237 -17.89 -40.42 -14.57
C ALA A 237 -18.58 -39.31 -13.76
N ARG A 238 -19.79 -39.57 -13.22
CA ARG A 238 -20.49 -38.65 -12.33
C ARG A 238 -19.77 -38.52 -10.99
N ASP A 239 -19.30 -39.62 -10.42
CA ASP A 239 -18.57 -39.65 -9.15
C ASP A 239 -17.22 -38.95 -9.28
N ALA A 240 -16.50 -39.15 -10.38
CA ALA A 240 -15.26 -38.43 -10.66
C ALA A 240 -15.47 -36.91 -10.77
N TYR A 241 -16.57 -36.47 -11.41
CA TYR A 241 -16.93 -35.05 -11.46
C TYR A 241 -17.29 -34.51 -10.08
N ALA A 242 -18.07 -35.25 -9.30
CA ALA A 242 -18.43 -34.88 -7.93
C ALA A 242 -17.20 -34.78 -7.01
N ALA A 243 -16.26 -35.72 -7.11
CA ALA A 243 -15.01 -35.69 -6.36
C ALA A 243 -14.18 -34.44 -6.71
N LEU A 244 -14.06 -34.09 -7.99
CA LEU A 244 -13.36 -32.87 -8.42
C LEU A 244 -14.04 -31.60 -7.89
N THR A 245 -15.37 -31.53 -7.92
CA THR A 245 -16.10 -30.39 -7.35
C THR A 245 -15.92 -30.29 -5.85
N ASP A 246 -15.97 -31.43 -5.14
CA ASP A 246 -15.91 -31.49 -3.70
C ASP A 246 -14.49 -31.21 -3.18
N GLU A 247 -13.44 -31.68 -3.88
CA GLU A 247 -12.05 -31.35 -3.57
C GLU A 247 -11.78 -29.84 -3.69
N ARG A 248 -12.30 -29.21 -4.76
CA ARG A 248 -12.18 -27.76 -4.97
C ARG A 248 -13.04 -26.95 -3.98
N ALA A 249 -14.21 -27.46 -3.60
CA ALA A 249 -15.03 -26.84 -2.57
C ALA A 249 -14.37 -26.95 -1.18
N ARG A 250 -13.79 -28.11 -0.84
CA ARG A 250 -13.05 -28.33 0.42
C ARG A 250 -11.81 -27.47 0.54
N ALA A 251 -11.07 -27.29 -0.55
CA ALA A 251 -9.96 -26.34 -0.63
C ALA A 251 -10.37 -24.89 -0.31
N LEU A 252 -11.67 -24.57 -0.42
CA LEU A 252 -12.23 -23.28 -0.03
C LEU A 252 -12.84 -23.28 1.38
N THR A 253 -13.30 -24.40 1.94
CA THR A 253 -14.05 -24.41 3.22
C THR A 253 -13.25 -24.74 4.46
N ASP A 254 -12.14 -25.50 4.39
CA ASP A 254 -11.47 -25.89 5.62
C ASP A 254 -10.61 -24.76 6.20
N ASN A 255 -11.04 -24.34 7.41
CA ASN A 255 -10.34 -23.55 8.41
C ASN A 255 -10.33 -22.01 8.21
N ARG A 256 -11.28 -21.31 8.85
CA ARG A 256 -11.39 -19.84 8.85
C ARG A 256 -10.13 -19.12 9.37
N ILE A 257 -9.37 -19.77 10.26
CA ILE A 257 -8.10 -19.25 10.77
C ILE A 257 -7.02 -19.39 9.69
N GLU A 258 -6.99 -20.49 8.94
CA GLU A 258 -6.12 -20.60 7.77
C GLU A 258 -6.59 -19.72 6.62
N GLN A 259 -7.88 -19.48 6.41
CA GLN A 259 -8.35 -18.47 5.45
C GLN A 259 -7.90 -17.06 5.84
N ALA A 260 -8.00 -16.69 7.12
CA ALA A 260 -7.51 -15.41 7.60
C ALA A 260 -5.97 -15.31 7.49
N ARG A 261 -5.26 -16.43 7.71
CA ARG A 261 -3.80 -16.51 7.64
C ARG A 261 -3.28 -16.57 6.21
N THR A 262 -3.88 -17.35 5.33
CA THR A 262 -3.59 -17.38 3.89
C THR A 262 -4.05 -16.10 3.21
N TRP A 263 -5.17 -15.48 3.62
CA TRP A 263 -5.50 -14.12 3.23
C TRP A 263 -4.42 -13.16 3.71
N ALA A 264 -4.01 -13.20 4.98
CA ALA A 264 -2.96 -12.33 5.50
C ALA A 264 -1.60 -12.54 4.82
N GLU A 265 -1.22 -13.79 4.52
CA GLU A 265 0.01 -14.16 3.82
C GLU A 265 -0.06 -13.77 2.33
N ALA A 266 -1.19 -14.01 1.66
CA ALA A 266 -1.43 -13.61 0.27
C ALA A 266 -1.52 -12.08 0.10
N ASN A 267 -1.98 -11.36 1.13
CA ASN A 267 -2.01 -9.89 1.17
C ASN A 267 -0.69 -9.30 1.70
N GLU A 268 0.33 -10.15 1.94
CA GLU A 268 1.60 -9.78 2.56
C GLU A 268 1.44 -8.91 3.82
N VAL A 269 0.33 -9.07 4.57
CA VAL A 269 0.00 -8.27 5.77
C VAL A 269 1.15 -8.26 6.78
N PRO A 270 1.87 -9.36 7.06
CA PRO A 270 3.04 -9.32 7.94
C PRO A 270 4.15 -8.40 7.43
N ARG A 271 4.33 -8.29 6.11
CA ARG A 271 5.29 -7.39 5.48
C ARG A 271 4.79 -5.95 5.49
N ALA A 272 3.50 -5.73 5.24
CA ALA A 272 2.86 -4.42 5.38
C ALA A 272 2.92 -3.90 6.82
N MET A 273 2.71 -4.75 7.82
CA MET A 273 2.87 -4.43 9.24
C MET A 273 4.32 -4.12 9.60
N ARG A 274 5.29 -4.92 9.11
CA ARG A 274 6.72 -4.60 9.30
C ARG A 274 7.09 -3.27 8.64
N ALA A 275 6.63 -3.02 7.41
CA ALA A 275 6.89 -1.78 6.69
C ALA A 275 6.24 -0.58 7.39
N ALA A 276 4.98 -0.70 7.83
CA ALA A 276 4.30 0.32 8.62
C ALA A 276 5.00 0.56 9.98
N GLY A 277 5.52 -0.49 10.61
CA GLY A 277 6.28 -0.41 11.85
C GLY A 277 7.60 0.34 11.65
N ILE A 278 8.35 0.02 10.60
CA ILE A 278 9.58 0.72 10.21
C ILE A 278 9.26 2.18 9.87
N ALA A 279 8.21 2.44 9.09
CA ALA A 279 7.78 3.79 8.72
C ALA A 279 7.40 4.61 9.96
N LEU A 280 6.62 4.05 10.88
CA LEU A 280 6.26 4.69 12.14
C LEU A 280 7.51 4.98 13.00
N LEU A 281 8.43 4.03 13.08
CA LEU A 281 9.69 4.19 13.80
C LEU A 281 10.53 5.31 13.18
N LEU A 282 10.62 5.38 11.85
CA LEU A 282 11.29 6.47 11.14
C LEU A 282 10.62 7.82 11.39
N ILE A 283 9.29 7.91 11.37
CA ILE A 283 8.55 9.15 11.68
C ILE A 283 8.83 9.61 13.12
N LEU A 284 8.88 8.67 14.07
CA LEU A 284 9.20 8.97 15.47
C LEU A 284 10.67 9.36 15.67
N ALA A 285 11.58 8.70 14.95
CA ALA A 285 13.01 8.97 14.99
C ALA A 285 13.41 10.22 14.20
N MET A 286 12.60 10.65 13.23
CA MET A 286 12.87 11.79 12.34
C MET A 286 13.36 13.06 13.05
N PRO A 287 12.70 13.58 14.11
CA PRO A 287 13.20 14.77 14.80
C PRO A 287 14.59 14.56 15.45
N LEU A 288 14.90 13.34 15.90
CA LEU A 288 16.21 13.01 16.45
C LEU A 288 17.25 12.88 15.33
N LEU A 289 16.89 12.24 14.22
CA LEU A 289 17.75 12.11 13.03
C LEU A 289 18.09 13.48 12.43
N ILE A 290 17.11 14.38 12.35
CA ILE A 290 17.33 15.77 11.90
C ILE A 290 18.30 16.48 12.84
N ARG A 291 18.13 16.37 14.17
CA ARG A 291 19.07 16.96 15.14
C ARG A 291 20.47 16.36 15.00
N LEU A 292 20.58 15.05 14.82
CA LEU A 292 21.84 14.36 14.61
C LEU A 292 22.54 14.88 13.34
N PHE A 293 21.81 14.96 12.23
CA PHE A 293 22.30 15.51 10.97
C PHE A 293 22.75 16.96 11.11
N CYS A 294 21.94 17.80 11.76
CA CYS A 294 22.29 19.20 12.02
C CYS A 294 23.57 19.34 12.86
N TYR A 295 23.75 18.50 13.88
CA TYR A 295 24.90 18.58 14.79
C TYR A 295 26.20 18.00 14.20
N TYR A 296 26.11 16.89 13.48
CA TYR A 296 27.29 16.17 12.97
C TYR A 296 27.65 16.51 11.53
N VAL A 297 26.71 17.02 10.73
CA VAL A 297 26.94 17.36 9.33
C VAL A 297 26.84 18.87 9.11
N LEU A 298 25.69 19.47 9.42
CA LEU A 298 25.44 20.88 9.08
C LEU A 298 26.32 21.85 9.87
N ALA A 299 26.45 21.65 11.19
CA ALA A 299 27.24 22.55 12.03
C ALA A 299 28.75 22.50 11.71
N PRO A 300 29.39 21.34 11.51
CA PRO A 300 30.78 21.28 11.05
C PRO A 300 30.99 21.91 9.67
N VAL A 301 30.02 21.78 8.76
CA VAL A 301 30.08 22.47 7.46
C VAL A 301 30.01 23.98 7.65
N ALA A 302 29.18 24.48 8.57
CA ALA A 302 29.09 25.91 8.90
C ALA A 302 30.41 26.45 9.49
N MET A 303 31.02 25.70 10.41
CA MET A 303 32.29 26.07 11.07
C MET A 303 33.46 26.26 10.10
N ARG A 304 33.44 25.59 8.95
CA ARG A 304 34.52 25.66 7.94
C ARG A 304 34.34 26.81 6.95
N ARG A 305 33.23 27.54 7.01
CA ARG A 305 32.99 28.67 6.09
C ARG A 305 33.72 29.92 6.58
N ALA A 306 34.13 30.76 5.64
CA ALA A 306 34.83 32.01 5.94
C ALA A 306 34.00 32.92 6.86
N ALA A 307 34.68 33.60 7.79
CA ALA A 307 34.10 34.63 8.63
C ALA A 307 33.38 35.73 7.81
N ILE A 308 32.25 36.18 8.34
CA ILE A 308 31.56 37.36 7.88
C ILE A 308 32.38 38.57 8.32
N ARG A 309 32.85 39.36 7.35
CA ARG A 309 33.44 40.69 7.57
C ARG A 309 32.53 41.71 6.92
N LEU A 310 32.14 42.77 7.62
CA LEU A 310 31.32 43.82 7.04
C LEU A 310 32.26 44.92 6.51
N ALA A 311 32.40 45.00 5.19
CA ALA A 311 33.07 46.15 4.57
C ALA A 311 32.12 47.34 4.65
N VAL A 312 32.41 48.29 5.54
CA VAL A 312 31.57 49.46 5.79
C VAL A 312 32.18 50.70 5.15
N PRO A 313 31.52 51.32 4.16
CA PRO A 313 31.99 52.57 3.57
C PRO A 313 32.03 53.70 4.62
N GLY A 314 33.21 54.27 4.85
CA GLY A 314 33.43 55.36 5.83
C GLY A 314 33.76 54.91 7.25
N GLY A 315 33.79 53.60 7.53
CA GLY A 315 34.36 53.05 8.75
C GLY A 315 35.87 52.89 8.58
N ALA A 316 36.67 53.76 9.19
CA ALA A 316 38.13 53.77 9.01
C ALA A 316 38.86 52.81 9.98
N GLY A 317 38.18 51.80 10.53
CA GLY A 317 38.77 50.90 11.51
C GLY A 317 39.02 51.56 12.88
N VAL A 318 38.38 52.70 13.17
CA VAL A 318 38.59 53.44 14.41
C VAL A 318 38.09 52.63 15.60
N ALA A 319 38.97 52.39 16.57
CA ALA A 319 38.66 51.60 17.74
C ALA A 319 37.60 52.28 18.61
N ILE A 320 36.53 51.53 18.93
CA ILE A 320 35.52 51.95 19.90
C ILE A 320 36.10 51.67 21.30
N PRO A 321 36.10 52.64 22.23
CA PRO A 321 36.55 52.39 23.59
C PRO A 321 35.59 51.42 24.31
N PRO A 322 36.09 50.56 25.20
CA PRO A 322 35.22 49.78 26.08
C PRO A 322 34.39 50.74 26.95
N ALA A 323 33.10 50.43 27.11
CA ALA A 323 32.19 51.23 27.92
C ALA A 323 32.28 50.87 29.41
N ASP A 324 31.75 51.77 30.24
CA ASP A 324 31.55 51.50 31.66
C ASP A 324 30.57 50.35 31.90
N ARG A 325 30.62 49.78 33.12
CA ARG A 325 29.68 48.74 33.55
C ARG A 325 28.24 49.25 33.41
N SER A 326 27.34 48.36 33.01
CA SER A 326 25.92 48.69 32.95
C SER A 326 25.38 49.10 34.32
N ALA A 327 24.40 49.99 34.29
CA ALA A 327 23.72 50.50 35.46
C ALA A 327 22.21 50.55 35.21
N THR A 328 21.42 50.58 36.28
CA THR A 328 19.96 50.73 36.19
C THR A 328 19.55 52.07 35.58
N SER A 329 20.38 53.10 35.74
CA SER A 329 20.17 54.42 35.15
C SER A 329 21.51 55.05 34.77
N VAL A 330 21.55 55.76 33.65
CA VAL A 330 22.72 56.53 33.22
C VAL A 330 22.32 57.95 32.83
N GLY A 331 23.06 58.93 33.34
CA GLY A 331 22.92 60.33 32.97
C GLY A 331 23.73 60.65 31.71
N VAL A 332 23.05 61.07 30.65
CA VAL A 332 23.69 61.58 29.43
C VAL A 332 23.73 63.10 29.51
N ARG A 333 24.94 63.66 29.63
CA ARG A 333 25.17 65.11 29.57
C ARG A 333 25.40 65.55 28.14
N LEU A 334 24.63 66.53 27.67
CA LEU A 334 24.74 67.07 26.32
C LEU A 334 25.88 68.09 26.21
N ASP A 335 26.72 67.90 25.19
CA ASP A 335 27.73 68.89 24.82
C ASP A 335 27.10 70.01 23.97
N GLU A 336 27.83 71.10 23.76
CA GLU A 336 27.35 72.20 22.93
C GLU A 336 27.10 71.73 21.49
N GLY A 337 25.91 72.02 20.94
CA GLY A 337 25.52 71.57 19.60
C GLY A 337 25.11 70.10 19.50
N TRP A 338 24.92 69.40 20.62
CA TRP A 338 24.41 68.02 20.65
C TRP A 338 22.93 67.96 21.03
N GLU A 339 22.28 66.89 20.57
CA GLU A 339 20.92 66.53 20.96
C GLU A 339 20.87 65.07 21.39
N VAL A 340 19.93 64.73 22.28
CA VAL A 340 19.65 63.34 22.67
C VAL A 340 18.24 62.97 22.22
N LEU A 341 18.13 61.77 21.64
CA LEU A 341 16.89 61.13 21.23
C LEU A 341 16.68 59.94 22.17
N VAL A 342 15.68 60.02 23.05
CA VAL A 342 15.40 58.97 24.05
C VAL A 342 14.05 58.32 23.76
N ARG A 343 13.99 56.99 23.87
CA ARG A 343 12.71 56.27 23.82
C ARG A 343 11.86 56.66 25.01
N GLN A 344 10.56 56.89 24.81
CA GLN A 344 9.67 57.33 25.88
C GLN A 344 9.67 56.38 27.09
N ASP A 345 9.72 55.06 26.87
CA ASP A 345 9.77 54.04 27.92
C ASP A 345 11.11 54.01 28.70
N TYR A 346 12.11 54.78 28.25
CA TYR A 346 13.43 54.88 28.87
C TYR A 346 13.75 56.28 29.40
N LEU A 347 12.80 57.21 29.30
CA LEU A 347 12.96 58.58 29.77
C LEU A 347 12.49 58.69 31.23
N GLN A 348 13.43 58.82 32.17
CA GLN A 348 13.09 58.91 33.59
C GLN A 348 13.04 60.37 34.08
N THR A 349 14.13 61.11 33.87
CA THR A 349 14.18 62.53 34.22
C THR A 349 14.82 63.35 33.10
N THR A 350 14.28 64.55 32.94
CA THR A 350 14.78 65.57 32.02
C THR A 350 14.90 66.86 32.79
N SER A 351 15.89 67.66 32.48
CA SER A 351 15.96 69.03 32.98
C SER A 351 14.81 69.89 32.46
N HIS A 352 14.53 70.99 33.18
CA HIS A 352 13.44 71.90 32.86
C HIS A 352 13.80 72.89 31.73
N ALA A 353 15.08 73.27 31.61
CA ALA A 353 15.53 74.33 30.69
C ALA A 353 15.77 73.86 29.25
N GLY A 354 15.97 72.55 29.01
CA GLY A 354 16.19 72.01 27.68
C GLY A 354 14.95 72.09 26.77
N ALA A 355 15.16 72.45 25.49
CA ALA A 355 14.12 72.45 24.48
C ALA A 355 13.74 71.00 24.12
N LYS A 356 12.45 70.66 24.26
CA LYS A 356 11.91 69.32 24.05
C LYS A 356 11.05 69.29 22.79
N GLY A 357 11.21 68.24 21.99
CA GLY A 357 10.39 68.00 20.81
C GLY A 357 10.18 66.52 20.57
N THR A 358 9.22 66.18 19.73
CA THR A 358 8.97 64.79 19.35
C THR A 358 9.63 64.49 18.00
N GLN A 359 10.42 63.42 17.96
CA GLN A 359 10.90 62.83 16.73
C GLN A 359 10.20 61.49 16.52
N TRP A 360 9.41 61.39 15.45
CA TRP A 360 8.56 60.22 15.21
C TRP A 360 9.33 58.92 14.96
N LEU A 361 10.47 58.99 14.26
CA LEU A 361 11.30 57.85 13.87
C LEU A 361 12.78 58.21 14.02
N LEU A 362 13.62 57.25 14.42
CA LEU A 362 15.08 57.46 14.47
C LEU A 362 15.66 57.83 13.10
N ASP A 363 15.31 57.05 12.07
CA ASP A 363 15.74 57.28 10.69
C ASP A 363 14.57 57.04 9.73
N TRP A 364 14.19 58.10 9.00
CA TRP A 364 13.12 58.05 7.99
C TRP A 364 13.46 57.19 6.78
N ARG A 365 14.74 56.86 6.54
CA ARG A 365 15.16 55.93 5.48
C ARG A 365 14.86 54.48 5.83
N HIS A 366 14.68 54.17 7.11
CA HIS A 366 14.40 52.83 7.62
C HIS A 366 13.14 52.81 8.52
N PRO A 367 11.95 53.17 7.99
CA PRO A 367 10.77 53.37 8.80
C PRO A 367 10.28 52.07 9.45
N PHE A 368 10.24 50.96 8.68
CA PHE A 368 9.84 49.65 9.20
C PHE A 368 10.76 49.14 10.30
N ALA A 369 12.08 49.28 10.12
CA ALA A 369 13.04 48.87 11.14
C ALA A 369 12.81 49.66 12.42
N SER A 370 12.64 50.98 12.32
CA SER A 370 12.39 51.86 13.47
C SER A 370 11.10 51.49 14.20
N VAL A 371 10.01 51.17 13.49
CA VAL A 371 8.74 50.73 14.09
C VAL A 371 8.88 49.41 14.83
N VAL A 372 9.40 48.37 14.16
CA VAL A 372 9.48 47.01 14.71
C VAL A 372 10.42 46.94 15.91
N THR A 373 11.45 47.77 15.95
CA THR A 373 12.41 47.79 17.07
C THR A 373 12.02 48.75 18.19
N GLY A 374 10.88 49.45 18.07
CA GLY A 374 10.37 50.39 19.07
C GLY A 374 11.19 51.69 19.16
N LEU A 375 11.86 52.07 18.06
CA LEU A 375 12.56 53.34 17.87
C LEU A 375 11.64 54.38 17.21
N THR A 376 10.39 54.41 17.67
CA THR A 376 9.35 55.36 17.33
C THR A 376 9.03 56.24 18.52
N PHE A 377 8.45 57.42 18.28
CA PHE A 377 8.05 58.36 19.34
C PHE A 377 9.21 58.70 20.28
N LEU A 378 10.34 59.11 19.72
CA LEU A 378 11.52 59.52 20.47
C LEU A 378 11.34 60.95 21.00
N THR A 379 11.67 61.16 22.26
CA THR A 379 11.76 62.50 22.83
C THR A 379 13.13 63.07 22.49
N ARG A 380 13.14 64.15 21.71
CA ARG A 380 14.33 64.93 21.37
C ARG A 380 14.53 66.00 22.42
N ILE A 381 15.72 66.07 22.99
CA ILE A 381 16.11 67.07 23.99
C ILE A 381 17.36 67.79 23.51
N ARG A 382 17.33 69.12 23.57
CA ARG A 382 18.43 70.01 23.19
C ARG A 382 18.75 70.98 24.32
N GLY A 383 20.03 71.29 24.49
CA GLY A 383 20.52 72.27 25.46
C GLY A 383 21.91 71.87 25.96
N ALA A 384 22.88 72.77 25.84
CA ALA A 384 24.25 72.51 26.29
C ALA A 384 24.27 72.35 27.82
N GLY A 385 25.00 71.35 28.33
CA GLY A 385 25.11 71.07 29.76
C GLY A 385 23.92 70.33 30.36
N GLU A 386 22.85 70.13 29.60
CA GLU A 386 21.66 69.44 30.09
C GLU A 386 21.94 67.95 30.34
N VAL A 387 21.46 67.44 31.47
CA VAL A 387 21.58 66.04 31.86
C VAL A 387 20.23 65.36 31.73
N THR A 388 20.18 64.30 30.91
CA THR A 388 19.00 63.44 30.78
C THR A 388 19.30 62.08 31.38
N THR A 389 18.49 61.63 32.33
CA THR A 389 18.65 60.30 32.91
C THR A 389 17.84 59.29 32.12
N VAL A 390 18.56 58.33 31.53
CA VAL A 390 18.00 57.21 30.78
C VAL A 390 17.96 55.98 31.68
N SER A 391 16.78 55.41 31.86
CA SER A 391 16.53 54.25 32.74
C SER A 391 15.26 53.54 32.29
N ALA A 392 15.21 52.21 32.42
CA ALA A 392 14.01 51.47 32.06
C ALA A 392 12.85 51.77 33.03
N THR A 393 11.77 52.37 32.54
CA THR A 393 10.60 52.67 33.38
C THR A 393 9.63 51.49 33.54
N ARG A 394 9.62 50.57 32.57
CA ARG A 394 8.67 49.45 32.51
C ARG A 394 9.27 48.09 32.84
N ASP A 395 10.59 47.94 32.76
CA ASP A 395 11.27 46.67 33.09
C ASP A 395 12.26 46.86 34.25
N PRO A 396 11.99 46.26 35.42
CA PRO A 396 12.84 46.40 36.60
C PRO A 396 14.21 45.70 36.47
N PHE A 397 14.40 44.82 35.48
CA PHE A 397 15.66 44.09 35.28
C PHE A 397 16.53 44.65 34.16
N ALA A 398 16.03 45.64 33.41
CA ALA A 398 16.79 46.23 32.31
C ALA A 398 17.86 47.18 32.85
N GLU A 399 19.09 46.96 32.41
CA GLU A 399 20.20 47.87 32.64
C GLU A 399 20.62 48.53 31.33
N VAL A 400 21.26 49.68 31.44
CA VAL A 400 21.75 50.48 30.31
C VAL A 400 23.22 50.83 30.47
N THR A 401 23.92 50.97 29.35
CA THR A 401 25.31 51.48 29.28
C THR A 401 25.46 52.43 28.09
N VAL A 402 26.45 53.32 28.15
CA VAL A 402 26.74 54.30 27.09
C VAL A 402 27.94 53.81 26.30
N VAL A 403 27.75 53.64 24.99
CA VAL A 403 28.80 53.28 24.04
C VAL A 403 29.15 54.52 23.23
N ASP A 404 30.37 55.02 23.43
CA ASP A 404 30.90 56.15 22.67
C ASP A 404 31.39 55.70 21.30
N LEU A 405 30.78 56.24 20.25
CA LEU A 405 31.12 55.95 18.87
C LEU A 405 31.86 57.16 18.30
N PRO A 406 33.21 57.13 18.19
CA PRO A 406 33.98 58.26 17.67
C PRO A 406 33.75 58.46 16.16
N ASP A 407 34.19 59.61 15.63
CA ASP A 407 34.09 59.87 14.19
C ASP A 407 34.90 58.81 13.40
N GLY A 408 34.30 58.31 12.33
CA GLY A 408 34.87 57.22 11.52
C GLY A 408 34.77 55.81 12.14
N ALA A 409 34.22 55.65 13.34
CA ALA A 409 33.89 54.34 13.90
C ALA A 409 32.50 53.86 13.45
N ALA A 410 32.35 52.54 13.33
CA ALA A 410 31.10 51.90 12.96
C ALA A 410 30.81 50.70 13.86
N CYS A 411 29.58 50.61 14.35
CA CYS A 411 29.12 49.50 15.18
C CYS A 411 27.87 48.87 14.58
N VAL A 412 27.87 47.55 14.49
CA VAL A 412 26.65 46.77 14.23
C VAL A 412 25.90 46.67 15.55
N LEU A 413 24.61 46.99 15.55
CA LEU A 413 23.78 46.88 16.75
C LEU A 413 22.38 46.38 16.36
N HIS A 414 21.79 45.52 17.18
CA HIS A 414 20.37 45.26 17.12
C HIS A 414 19.60 46.53 17.52
N PRO A 415 18.77 47.12 16.64
CA PRO A 415 18.17 48.42 16.96
C PRO A 415 17.20 48.36 18.15
N ARG A 416 16.64 47.19 18.44
CA ARG A 416 15.78 46.97 19.62
C ARG A 416 16.53 47.17 20.94
N ALA A 417 17.85 47.02 20.93
CA ALA A 417 18.71 47.21 22.10
C ALA A 417 19.12 48.67 22.31
N LEU A 418 18.70 49.58 21.44
CA LEU A 418 18.96 51.00 21.60
C LEU A 418 17.87 51.63 22.49
N ALA A 419 18.29 52.33 23.53
CA ALA A 419 17.44 53.06 24.46
C ALA A 419 17.44 54.58 24.17
N ALA A 420 18.62 55.12 23.86
CA ALA A 420 18.78 56.52 23.46
C ALA A 420 20.01 56.70 22.54
N VAL A 421 20.05 57.83 21.84
CA VAL A 421 21.17 58.26 21.00
C VAL A 421 21.47 59.72 21.29
N ALA A 422 22.71 60.06 21.63
CA ALA A 422 23.19 61.44 21.56
C ALA A 422 23.99 61.66 20.28
N GLN A 423 23.67 62.71 19.54
CA GLN A 423 24.28 63.01 18.24
C GLN A 423 24.48 64.53 18.07
N PRO A 424 25.41 64.97 17.21
CA PRO A 424 25.52 66.39 16.83
C PRO A 424 24.30 66.84 16.03
N ILE A 425 23.75 68.04 16.32
CA ILE A 425 22.56 68.59 15.65
C ILE A 425 22.75 68.72 14.13
N GLY A 426 23.96 69.07 13.69
CA GLY A 426 24.30 69.22 12.27
C GLY A 426 24.64 67.91 11.55
N ARG A 427 24.81 66.80 12.27
CA ARG A 427 25.24 65.51 11.72
C ARG A 427 24.45 64.39 12.40
N ALA A 428 23.23 64.18 11.90
CA ALA A 428 22.37 63.10 12.37
C ALA A 428 23.05 61.73 12.20
N LEU A 429 22.75 60.81 13.13
CA LEU A 429 23.24 59.45 13.12
C LEU A 429 22.94 58.77 11.78
N ARG A 430 24.00 58.35 11.09
CA ARG A 430 23.88 57.61 9.84
C ARG A 430 23.73 56.12 10.16
N VAL A 431 22.65 55.52 9.66
CA VAL A 431 22.42 54.08 9.73
C VAL A 431 22.50 53.49 8.32
N THR A 432 23.29 52.44 8.12
CA THR A 432 23.35 51.69 6.85
C THR A 432 22.93 50.24 7.04
N SER A 433 22.24 49.68 6.05
CA SER A 433 21.79 48.30 6.05
C SER A 433 22.66 47.46 5.13
N HIS A 434 23.21 46.35 5.64
CA HIS A 434 24.04 45.43 4.89
C HIS A 434 23.38 44.05 4.84
N TRP A 435 23.08 43.59 3.63
CA TRP A 435 22.48 42.29 3.38
C TRP A 435 23.55 41.24 3.05
N ARG A 436 23.41 40.04 3.61
CA ARG A 436 24.35 38.91 3.42
C ARG A 436 23.65 37.68 2.84
N LEU A 437 22.90 37.87 1.76
CA LEU A 437 22.16 36.80 1.07
C LEU A 437 23.07 35.75 0.41
N GLY A 438 24.31 36.10 0.07
CA GLY A 438 25.30 35.17 -0.52
C GLY A 438 26.12 34.38 0.50
N SER A 439 25.86 34.53 1.82
CA SER A 439 26.62 33.86 2.87
C SER A 439 25.82 32.71 3.48
N LEU A 440 26.31 31.48 3.34
CA LEU A 440 25.70 30.32 3.98
C LEU A 440 25.65 30.48 5.52
N ASN A 441 26.65 31.12 6.11
CA ASN A 441 26.68 31.40 7.55
C ASN A 441 25.48 32.27 7.98
N ALA A 442 25.18 33.31 7.20
CA ALA A 442 24.04 34.19 7.47
C ALA A 442 22.69 33.45 7.33
N TRP A 443 22.57 32.52 6.38
CA TRP A 443 21.37 31.68 6.22
C TRP A 443 21.18 30.69 7.36
N LEU A 444 22.27 30.08 7.84
CA LEU A 444 22.22 29.10 8.92
C LEU A 444 21.90 29.72 10.28
N THR A 445 22.32 30.98 10.50
CA THR A 445 21.97 31.74 11.72
C THR A 445 20.72 32.58 11.57
N LEU A 446 20.12 32.61 10.37
CA LEU A 446 19.04 33.51 9.98
C LEU A 446 19.37 35.00 10.18
N GLN A 447 20.65 35.38 10.27
CA GLN A 447 21.10 36.78 10.39
C GLN A 447 21.41 37.36 8.99
N LEU A 448 20.39 37.57 8.16
CA LEU A 448 20.61 38.02 6.77
C LEU A 448 20.86 39.52 6.64
N ARG A 449 20.49 40.32 7.64
CA ARG A 449 20.58 41.78 7.61
C ARG A 449 21.30 42.32 8.85
N TYR A 450 22.30 43.15 8.63
CA TYR A 450 23.06 43.86 9.66
C TYR A 450 22.81 45.36 9.53
N LEU A 451 22.47 46.01 10.65
CA LEU A 451 22.32 47.46 10.73
C LEU A 451 23.54 48.06 11.39
N VAL A 452 24.21 48.94 10.66
CA VAL A 452 25.47 49.58 11.06
C VAL A 452 25.19 51.03 11.41
N PHE A 453 25.59 51.42 12.61
CA PHE A 453 25.53 52.76 13.16
C PHE A 453 26.91 53.40 12.99
N HIS A 454 26.95 54.63 12.46
CA HIS A 454 28.20 55.34 12.17
C HIS A 454 28.36 56.54 13.11
N GLY A 455 29.58 56.74 13.62
CA GLY A 455 29.90 57.88 14.47
C GLY A 455 30.07 59.21 13.70
N PRO A 456 30.21 60.33 14.43
CA PRO A 456 30.27 60.43 15.89
C PRO A 456 28.88 60.39 16.55
N ALA A 457 28.69 59.55 17.57
CA ALA A 457 27.47 59.46 18.37
C ALA A 457 27.73 58.77 19.73
N ARG A 458 26.88 59.00 20.72
CA ARG A 458 26.86 58.21 21.98
C ARG A 458 25.59 57.37 22.01
N LEU A 459 25.74 56.05 21.99
CA LEU A 459 24.63 55.11 21.92
C LEU A 459 24.33 54.57 23.32
N VAL A 460 23.12 54.79 23.83
CA VAL A 460 22.69 54.18 25.09
C VAL A 460 22.06 52.83 24.75
N VAL A 461 22.72 51.76 25.16
CA VAL A 461 22.34 50.37 24.85
C VAL A 461 21.74 49.72 26.09
N LYS A 462 20.67 48.95 25.91
CA LYS A 462 19.97 48.23 26.98
C LYS A 462 20.18 46.71 26.91
N GLY A 463 20.09 46.05 28.07
CA GLY A 463 20.18 44.59 28.21
C GLY A 463 19.38 44.03 29.39
N GLY A 464 19.05 42.74 29.36
CA GLY A 464 18.11 42.10 30.29
C GLY A 464 18.75 41.49 31.53
N ARG A 465 19.34 42.36 32.38
CA ARG A 465 20.23 42.11 33.55
C ARG A 465 21.71 42.39 33.28
N GLY A 466 21.99 43.43 32.50
CA GLY A 466 23.34 43.93 32.28
C GLY A 466 23.79 43.87 30.82
N VAL A 467 24.70 44.80 30.48
CA VAL A 467 25.36 44.88 29.18
C VAL A 467 26.85 45.02 29.44
N ARG A 468 27.63 44.11 28.87
CA ARG A 468 29.09 44.17 28.91
C ARG A 468 29.62 44.59 27.54
N VAL A 469 30.42 45.66 27.54
CA VAL A 469 31.17 46.11 26.38
C VAL A 469 32.62 45.73 26.60
N GLU A 470 33.02 44.58 26.04
CA GLU A 470 34.36 44.02 26.21
C GLU A 470 35.17 44.11 24.92
N ARG A 471 36.50 44.07 25.03
CA ARG A 471 37.36 43.94 23.84
C ARG A 471 37.07 42.61 23.16
N ALA A 472 36.95 42.63 21.84
CA ALA A 472 36.66 41.44 21.05
C ALA A 472 37.92 40.58 20.91
N GLU A 473 38.16 39.72 21.89
CA GLU A 473 39.31 38.81 21.89
C GLU A 473 39.11 37.65 20.91
N ARG A 474 40.19 37.27 20.23
CA ARG A 474 40.19 36.15 19.28
C ARG A 474 39.81 34.85 19.98
N GLY A 475 38.83 34.14 19.43
CA GLY A 475 38.39 32.85 19.96
C GLY A 475 37.29 32.93 20.99
N ARG A 476 36.84 34.13 21.39
CA ARG A 476 35.68 34.30 22.26
C ARG A 476 34.43 33.70 21.62
N VAL A 477 33.71 32.87 22.39
CA VAL A 477 32.45 32.22 22.00
C VAL A 477 31.32 32.68 22.91
N PHE A 478 30.16 33.02 22.34
CA PHE A 478 28.98 33.48 23.07
C PHE A 478 27.67 32.99 22.40
N GLY A 479 26.55 33.09 23.12
CA GLY A 479 25.24 32.73 22.57
C GLY A 479 24.75 33.75 21.54
N GLN A 480 24.06 33.29 20.50
CA GLN A 480 23.42 34.18 19.49
C GLN A 480 22.42 35.16 20.09
N ASP A 481 21.78 34.75 21.18
CA ASP A 481 20.80 35.50 21.93
C ASP A 481 21.41 36.48 22.94
N GLN A 482 22.71 36.39 23.19
CA GLN A 482 23.48 37.32 24.04
C GLN A 482 24.09 38.46 23.23
N LEU A 483 24.27 38.30 21.92
CA LEU A 483 24.85 39.34 21.08
C LEU A 483 23.89 40.53 20.95
N VAL A 484 24.35 41.70 21.36
CA VAL A 484 23.63 42.96 21.18
C VAL A 484 24.20 43.73 19.99
N GLY A 485 25.52 43.75 19.88
CA GLY A 485 26.23 44.45 18.83
C GLY A 485 27.73 44.18 18.87
N PHE A 486 28.44 44.66 17.85
CA PHE A 486 29.87 44.46 17.70
C PHE A 486 30.44 45.51 16.73
N SER A 487 31.74 45.83 16.86
CA SER A 487 32.42 46.73 15.90
C SER A 487 32.37 46.15 14.49
N ALA A 488 32.09 46.98 13.47
CA ALA A 488 31.88 46.50 12.11
C ALA A 488 33.11 45.80 11.48
N ASP A 489 34.31 46.11 11.96
CA ASP A 489 35.58 45.56 11.46
C ASP A 489 35.89 44.14 11.94
N LEU A 490 35.02 43.55 12.77
CA LEU A 490 35.21 42.20 13.29
C LEU A 490 34.92 41.15 12.22
N ALA A 491 35.82 40.16 12.16
CA ALA A 491 35.62 38.92 11.43
C ALA A 491 34.89 37.95 12.36
N TYR A 492 33.62 37.79 12.08
CA TYR A 492 32.69 37.04 12.91
C TYR A 492 32.28 35.74 12.22
N SER A 493 32.36 34.62 12.95
CA SER A 493 32.05 33.29 12.45
C SER A 493 31.19 32.51 13.43
N VAL A 494 30.79 31.30 13.04
CA VAL A 494 29.94 30.43 13.85
C VAL A 494 30.71 29.21 14.31
N THR A 495 30.44 28.78 15.54
CA THR A 495 30.93 27.52 16.09
C THR A 495 29.78 26.64 16.54
N ARG A 496 29.92 25.32 16.43
CA ARG A 496 28.94 24.38 17.00
C ARG A 496 28.99 24.46 18.52
N THR A 497 27.84 24.24 19.16
CA THR A 497 27.79 23.94 20.59
C THR A 497 28.67 22.75 20.95
N GLU A 498 29.38 22.88 22.07
CA GLU A 498 30.44 21.97 22.51
C GLU A 498 29.96 20.53 22.67
N THR A 499 28.78 20.35 23.29
CA THR A 499 28.23 19.04 23.61
C THR A 499 26.89 18.79 22.94
N PHE A 500 26.65 17.54 22.54
CA PHE A 500 25.45 17.17 21.80
C PHE A 500 24.19 17.15 22.66
N TRP A 501 24.28 16.69 23.91
CA TRP A 501 23.11 16.45 24.76
C TRP A 501 22.33 17.72 25.13
N PRO A 502 22.96 18.84 25.53
CA PRO A 502 22.25 20.10 25.75
C PRO A 502 21.50 20.57 24.49
N TYR A 503 22.09 20.43 23.31
CA TYR A 503 21.43 20.71 22.04
C TYR A 503 20.27 19.74 21.75
N LEU A 504 20.49 18.43 21.93
CA LEU A 504 19.46 17.42 21.71
C LEU A 504 18.26 17.60 22.64
N LEU A 505 18.47 18.09 23.86
CA LEU A 505 17.39 18.41 24.81
C LEU A 505 16.78 19.80 24.59
N GLY A 506 17.33 20.60 23.67
CA GLY A 506 16.87 21.96 23.37
C GLY A 506 17.20 22.97 24.46
N ARG A 507 18.25 22.72 25.27
CA ARG A 507 18.77 23.66 26.28
C ARG A 507 19.77 24.65 25.70
N GLU A 508 20.45 24.27 24.63
CA GLU A 508 21.40 25.12 23.90
C GLU A 508 21.05 25.15 22.40
N SER A 509 21.38 26.25 21.73
CA SER A 509 21.27 26.37 20.28
C SER A 509 22.28 25.46 19.57
N LEU A 510 22.05 25.17 18.28
CA LEU A 510 22.99 24.39 17.47
C LEU A 510 24.32 25.12 17.27
N LEU A 511 24.21 26.42 16.97
CA LEU A 511 25.32 27.31 16.64
C LEU A 511 25.45 28.37 17.73
N LYS A 512 26.71 28.67 18.04
CA LYS A 512 27.17 29.78 18.86
C LYS A 512 28.01 30.70 18.00
N ASP A 513 28.15 31.90 18.50
CA ASP A 513 28.79 33.02 17.83
C ASP A 513 30.24 33.12 18.26
N ARG A 514 31.16 33.35 17.32
CA ARG A 514 32.61 33.35 17.59
C ARG A 514 33.31 34.55 16.93
N VAL A 515 34.21 35.17 17.68
CA VAL A 515 35.17 36.14 17.13
C VAL A 515 36.36 35.40 16.52
N GLU A 516 36.57 35.55 15.22
CA GLU A 516 37.67 34.91 14.51
C GLU A 516 38.91 35.81 14.40
N ALA A 517 38.71 37.11 14.16
CA ALA A 517 39.75 38.13 14.11
C ALA A 517 39.17 39.56 14.18
N GLY A 518 40.00 40.54 14.51
CA GLY A 518 39.67 41.98 14.53
C GLY A 518 40.03 42.63 15.87
N GLY A 519 40.05 43.97 15.91
CA GLY A 519 40.54 44.77 17.04
C GLY A 519 39.50 45.69 17.69
N GLY A 520 38.23 45.30 17.67
CA GLY A 520 37.11 46.12 18.15
C GLY A 520 36.53 45.71 19.51
N VAL A 521 35.27 46.09 19.75
CA VAL A 521 34.49 45.73 20.93
C VAL A 521 33.34 44.81 20.58
N LEU A 522 32.97 43.99 21.57
CA LEU A 522 31.82 43.11 21.57
C LEU A 522 30.84 43.62 22.64
N ILE A 523 29.58 43.83 22.27
CA ILE A 523 28.50 44.25 23.15
C ILE A 523 27.61 43.03 23.39
N VAL A 524 27.63 42.50 24.61
CA VAL A 524 26.88 41.30 25.00
C VAL A 524 26.00 41.55 26.22
N GLU A 525 24.81 40.96 26.20
CA GLU A 525 23.91 40.85 27.35
C GLU A 525 24.44 39.79 28.34
N GLU A 526 24.54 40.12 29.63
CA GLU A 526 25.01 39.17 30.65
C GLU A 526 24.03 38.02 30.87
N ALA A 527 22.75 38.36 30.91
CA ALA A 527 21.67 37.41 30.79
C ALA A 527 20.69 37.94 29.73
N PRO A 528 20.25 37.10 28.78
CA PRO A 528 19.19 37.50 27.88
C PRO A 528 17.90 37.73 28.68
N PHE A 529 17.15 38.75 28.28
CA PHE A 529 15.90 39.19 28.90
C PHE A 529 14.99 38.04 29.37
N ALA A 530 14.57 38.06 30.64
CA ALA A 530 13.63 37.09 31.21
C ALA A 530 12.27 37.21 30.50
N GLY A 531 12.04 36.37 29.50
CA GLY A 531 10.93 36.47 28.56
C GLY A 531 11.30 36.07 27.14
N ARG A 532 12.60 36.17 26.78
CA ARG A 532 13.18 35.44 25.63
C ARG A 532 13.21 33.95 25.97
N ARG A 533 12.05 33.28 25.90
CA ARG A 533 12.03 31.82 25.87
C ARG A 533 12.70 31.38 24.57
N ALA A 534 13.98 31.05 24.63
CA ALA A 534 14.59 30.07 23.74
C ALA A 534 14.02 28.68 24.11
N GLY A 535 12.70 28.53 23.97
CA GLY A 535 12.02 27.25 24.13
C GLY A 535 12.18 26.41 22.87
N PRO A 536 12.09 25.08 22.97
CA PRO A 536 12.10 24.21 21.79
C PRO A 536 10.88 24.58 20.94
N ALA A 537 11.13 25.21 19.80
CA ALA A 537 10.13 25.73 18.88
C ALA A 537 9.03 24.67 18.61
N ARG A 538 7.84 24.93 19.15
CA ARG A 538 6.59 24.32 18.73
C ARG A 538 5.64 25.46 18.38
N GLY A 539 5.55 25.80 17.10
CA GLY A 539 4.47 26.65 16.58
C GLY A 539 4.90 27.84 15.73
N ILE A 540 3.87 28.59 15.31
CA ILE A 540 3.89 29.74 14.41
C ILE A 540 4.71 30.91 14.98
N GLU A 541 4.79 31.06 16.31
CA GLU A 541 5.66 32.04 16.97
C GLU A 541 7.14 31.84 16.65
N GLY A 542 7.59 30.59 16.48
CA GLY A 542 8.96 30.28 16.06
C GLY A 542 9.25 30.67 14.61
N MET A 543 8.23 30.67 13.74
CA MET A 543 8.36 31.18 12.36
C MET A 543 8.39 32.70 12.32
N ILE A 544 7.65 33.37 13.22
CA ILE A 544 7.65 34.83 13.33
C ILE A 544 8.99 35.33 13.88
N ASP A 545 9.55 34.69 14.92
CA ASP A 545 10.89 35.03 15.44
C ASP A 545 12.00 34.73 14.42
N ALA A 546 11.89 33.60 13.70
CA ALA A 546 12.78 33.27 12.58
C ALA A 546 12.69 34.30 11.44
N GLY A 547 11.48 34.77 11.13
CA GLY A 547 11.23 35.83 10.16
C GLY A 547 11.81 37.17 10.60
N LEU A 548 11.59 37.58 11.85
CA LEU A 548 12.14 38.82 12.40
C LEU A 548 13.67 38.83 12.43
N LYS A 549 14.29 37.69 12.80
CA LYS A 549 15.75 37.50 12.70
C LYS A 549 16.25 37.60 11.26
N MET A 550 15.53 37.02 10.30
CA MET A 550 15.85 37.13 8.86
C MET A 550 15.93 38.60 8.42
N PHE A 551 15.12 39.48 9.00
CA PHE A 551 15.18 40.92 8.76
C PHE A 551 16.06 41.68 9.76
N GLY A 552 16.94 41.05 10.54
CA GLY A 552 17.87 41.75 11.45
C GLY A 552 17.19 42.55 12.58
N MET A 553 15.98 42.15 13.00
CA MET A 553 15.15 42.85 14.02
C MET A 553 15.09 42.13 15.36
#